data_AF-A0A529HVM1-F1
#
_entry.id   AF-A0A529HVM1-F1
#
_cell.length_a   1.000
_cell.length_b   1.000
_cell.length_c   1.000
_cell.angle_alpha   90.00
_cell.angle_beta   90.00
_cell.angle_gamma   90.00
#
_symmetry.space_group_name_H-M   'P 1'
#
loop_
_entity.id
_entity.type
_entity.pdbx_description
1 polymer ?
#
loop_
_entity_poly.entity_id
_entity_poly.type
_entity_poly.pdbx_seq_one_letter_code
_entity_poly.pdbx_strand_id
1 'polypeptide(L)'
;FVPGLDAAGTLEGTAHVTGPSANPDIEFDAKLAGAETSQTRQAGLGPLNLDAAGSYGLASGLALDHATLSGDKISGNAAGTLNPNGVSDFSLDLTSSGPSLPLTIGSAESPVKIEVQSLSAKIAGQSTQARLEASAILPSVAASQVNVDGLAVALHSDAFDLKGRTGPVSGTVSIDRIGLDNPMIAPLVAGKVTAEVNGRLTSDAVAVNSGSLKSDALNSQVAGRMSLRDGAVDLNVNANVASSA
;
A
#
# COMPACT_ATOMS: atom_id res chain seq x y z
N PHE A 1 -20.26 -4.36 -8.84
CA PHE A 1 -21.10 -4.28 -7.62
C PHE A 1 -20.46 -5.16 -6.56
N VAL A 2 -20.12 -4.60 -5.40
CA VAL A 2 -19.58 -5.36 -4.26
C VAL A 2 -20.75 -5.65 -3.31
N PRO A 3 -21.19 -6.91 -3.16
CA PRO A 3 -22.25 -7.25 -2.22
C PRO A 3 -21.92 -6.77 -0.80
N GLY A 4 -22.89 -6.15 -0.11
CA GLY A 4 -22.72 -5.69 1.26
C GLY A 4 -21.98 -4.35 1.45
N LEU A 5 -21.56 -3.68 0.36
CA LEU A 5 -20.90 -2.38 0.44
C LEU A 5 -21.81 -1.28 1.03
N ASP A 6 -23.13 -1.35 0.74
CA ASP A 6 -24.15 -0.39 1.21
C ASP A 6 -23.66 1.07 1.11
N ALA A 7 -23.18 1.42 -0.09
CA ALA A 7 -22.58 2.70 -0.38
C ALA A 7 -23.64 3.80 -0.40
N ALA A 8 -23.36 4.92 0.27
CA ALA A 8 -24.16 6.13 0.29
C ALA A 8 -23.28 7.34 -0.06
N GLY A 9 -23.91 8.46 -0.41
CA GLY A 9 -23.24 9.72 -0.79
C GLY A 9 -23.72 10.25 -2.14
N THR A 10 -23.22 11.42 -2.54
CA THR A 10 -23.52 12.05 -3.82
C THR A 10 -22.23 12.28 -4.59
N LEU A 11 -22.15 11.72 -5.81
CA LEU A 11 -21.04 11.94 -6.72
C LEU A 11 -21.46 12.93 -7.81
N GLU A 12 -20.72 14.02 -7.92
CA GLU A 12 -20.84 15.03 -8.98
C GLU A 12 -19.48 15.21 -9.65
N GLY A 13 -19.47 15.62 -10.91
CA GLY A 13 -18.22 15.86 -11.62
C GLY A 13 -18.38 15.82 -13.13
N THR A 14 -17.30 16.17 -13.83
CA THR A 14 -17.24 16.09 -15.28
C THR A 14 -16.01 15.33 -15.74
N ALA A 15 -16.10 14.71 -16.91
CA ALA A 15 -14.96 14.13 -17.60
C ALA A 15 -15.02 14.57 -19.07
N HIS A 16 -13.96 15.21 -19.53
CA HIS A 16 -13.80 15.61 -20.93
C HIS A 16 -12.77 14.69 -21.57
N VAL A 17 -13.19 13.93 -22.58
CA VAL A 17 -12.33 12.97 -23.29
C VAL A 17 -12.08 13.47 -24.70
N THR A 18 -10.81 13.62 -25.05
CA THR A 18 -10.33 14.04 -26.37
C THR A 18 -9.31 13.04 -26.90
N GLY A 19 -8.83 13.27 -28.12
CA GLY A 19 -7.85 12.41 -28.79
C GLY A 19 -8.43 11.12 -29.39
N PRO A 20 -7.59 10.32 -30.08
CA PRO A 20 -8.01 9.04 -30.65
C PRO A 20 -8.38 8.02 -29.56
N SER A 21 -9.29 7.09 -29.84
CA SER A 21 -9.66 6.02 -28.89
C SER A 21 -8.49 5.12 -28.47
N ALA A 22 -7.45 5.03 -29.30
CA ALA A 22 -6.21 4.31 -28.99
C ALA A 22 -5.23 5.09 -28.10
N ASN A 23 -5.42 6.41 -27.95
CA ASN A 23 -4.60 7.29 -27.11
C ASN A 23 -5.46 8.48 -26.64
N PRO A 24 -6.40 8.25 -25.71
CA PRO A 24 -7.27 9.29 -25.20
C PRO A 24 -6.52 10.22 -24.24
N ASP A 25 -6.92 11.49 -24.24
CA ASP A 25 -6.55 12.49 -23.25
C ASP A 25 -7.81 12.87 -22.47
N ILE A 26 -7.76 12.70 -21.16
CA ILE A 26 -8.90 12.84 -20.26
C ILE A 26 -8.61 13.99 -19.29
N GLU A 27 -9.50 14.95 -19.21
CA GLU A 27 -9.56 15.92 -18.10
C GLU A 27 -10.76 15.58 -17.23
N PHE A 28 -10.61 15.68 -15.91
CA PHE A 28 -11.68 15.34 -14.98
C PHE A 28 -11.71 16.25 -13.77
N ASP A 29 -12.92 16.43 -13.24
CA ASP A 29 -13.19 16.88 -11.90
C ASP A 29 -14.24 15.95 -11.27
N ALA A 30 -14.10 15.67 -9.98
CA ALA A 30 -15.02 14.82 -9.25
C ALA A 30 -15.12 15.27 -7.79
N LYS A 31 -16.35 15.39 -7.31
CA LYS A 31 -16.70 15.66 -5.92
C LYS A 31 -17.64 14.57 -5.43
N LEU A 32 -17.21 13.88 -4.39
CA LEU A 32 -18.02 12.92 -3.67
C LEU A 32 -18.31 13.50 -2.29
N ALA A 33 -19.59 13.74 -2.00
CA ALA A 33 -20.03 14.31 -0.73
C ALA A 33 -20.76 13.25 0.12
N GLY A 34 -20.43 13.22 1.40
CA GLY A 34 -21.08 12.35 2.38
C GLY A 34 -20.95 10.86 2.07
N ALA A 35 -19.82 10.44 1.52
CA ALA A 35 -19.58 9.05 1.19
C ALA A 35 -19.44 8.18 2.42
N GLU A 36 -20.18 7.09 2.42
CA GLU A 36 -20.16 6.07 3.47
C GLU A 36 -20.38 4.69 2.86
N THR A 37 -19.87 3.67 3.54
CA THR A 37 -20.07 2.25 3.25
C THR A 37 -20.40 1.54 4.55
N SER A 38 -20.92 0.31 4.49
CA SER A 38 -21.11 -0.52 5.69
C SER A 38 -19.86 -0.54 6.58
N GLN A 39 -18.69 -0.69 5.96
CA GLN A 39 -17.41 -0.81 6.63
C GLN A 39 -16.98 0.49 7.30
N THR A 40 -17.06 1.63 6.59
CA THR A 40 -16.67 2.93 7.14
C THR A 40 -17.65 3.41 8.22
N ARG A 41 -18.94 3.07 8.11
CA ARG A 41 -19.92 3.26 9.20
C ARG A 41 -19.60 2.42 10.42
N GLN A 42 -19.28 1.14 10.24
CA GLN A 42 -18.90 0.24 11.35
C GLN A 42 -17.60 0.67 12.03
N ALA A 43 -16.64 1.18 11.25
CA ALA A 43 -15.40 1.76 11.79
C ALA A 43 -15.64 3.10 12.52
N GLY A 44 -16.79 3.75 12.34
CA GLY A 44 -17.10 5.03 12.97
C GLY A 44 -16.32 6.20 12.38
N LEU A 45 -15.99 6.14 11.08
CA LEU A 45 -15.33 7.25 10.37
C LEU A 45 -16.28 8.41 10.09
N GLY A 46 -17.58 8.14 10.07
CA GLY A 46 -18.60 9.07 9.62
C GLY A 46 -18.51 9.35 8.11
N PRO A 47 -19.26 10.36 7.62
CA PRO A 47 -19.27 10.71 6.21
C PRO A 47 -17.93 11.25 5.74
N LEU A 48 -17.51 10.81 4.55
CA LEU A 48 -16.27 11.21 3.91
C LEU A 48 -16.55 12.08 2.69
N ASN A 49 -15.78 13.14 2.50
CA ASN A 49 -15.82 13.95 1.29
C ASN A 49 -14.52 13.78 0.50
N LEU A 50 -14.63 13.64 -0.81
CA LEU A 50 -13.51 13.60 -1.74
C LEU A 50 -13.69 14.70 -2.79
N ASP A 51 -12.66 15.49 -3.04
CA ASP A 51 -12.59 16.44 -4.15
C ASP A 51 -11.31 16.15 -4.93
N ALA A 52 -11.43 15.86 -6.23
CA ALA A 52 -10.29 15.59 -7.09
C ALA A 52 -10.45 16.22 -8.46
N ALA A 53 -9.36 16.79 -8.98
CA ALA A 53 -9.28 17.29 -10.34
C ALA A 53 -7.91 16.99 -10.95
N GLY A 54 -7.90 16.75 -12.26
CA GLY A 54 -6.67 16.51 -12.98
C GLY A 54 -6.89 16.02 -14.40
N SER A 55 -5.86 15.39 -14.94
CA SER A 55 -5.85 14.82 -16.27
C SER A 55 -5.11 13.50 -16.34
N TYR A 56 -5.47 12.69 -17.32
CA TYR A 56 -4.81 11.43 -17.63
C TYR A 56 -4.67 11.28 -19.14
N GLY A 57 -3.45 11.02 -19.59
CA GLY A 57 -3.18 10.59 -20.95
C GLY A 57 -2.37 9.30 -20.96
N LEU A 58 -2.62 8.42 -21.93
CA LEU A 58 -1.90 7.14 -22.01
C LEU A 58 -0.38 7.34 -22.16
N ALA A 59 0.04 8.39 -22.88
CA ALA A 59 1.45 8.74 -23.07
C ALA A 59 2.02 9.60 -21.92
N SER A 60 1.26 10.59 -21.44
CA SER A 60 1.68 11.58 -20.44
C SER A 60 1.52 11.09 -18.99
N GLY A 61 0.72 10.05 -18.76
CA GLY A 61 0.41 9.54 -17.43
C GLY A 61 -0.65 10.40 -16.72
N LEU A 62 -0.60 10.41 -15.38
CA LEU A 62 -1.51 11.16 -14.52
C LEU A 62 -0.89 12.51 -14.18
N ALA A 63 -1.65 13.60 -14.30
CA ALA A 63 -1.38 14.87 -13.65
C ALA A 63 -2.58 15.21 -12.75
N LEU A 64 -2.35 15.31 -11.46
CA LEU A 64 -3.36 15.55 -10.46
C LEU A 64 -3.16 16.95 -9.88
N ASP A 65 -4.09 17.86 -10.16
CA ASP A 65 -4.05 19.22 -9.62
C ASP A 65 -4.25 19.15 -8.11
N HIS A 66 -5.25 18.36 -7.70
CA HIS A 66 -5.48 17.96 -6.32
C HIS A 66 -6.33 16.68 -6.26
N ALA A 67 -6.16 15.93 -5.18
CA ALA A 67 -7.19 15.08 -4.60
C ALA A 67 -7.16 15.27 -3.09
N THR A 68 -8.28 15.59 -2.48
CA THR A 68 -8.40 15.82 -1.05
C THR A 68 -9.50 14.93 -0.50
N LEU A 69 -9.16 14.06 0.43
CA LEU A 69 -10.09 13.31 1.28
C LEU A 69 -10.25 14.07 2.60
N SER A 70 -11.48 14.27 3.05
CA SER A 70 -11.78 14.88 4.33
C SER A 70 -12.91 14.15 5.07
N GLY A 71 -12.72 13.96 6.37
CA GLY A 71 -13.71 13.47 7.32
C GLY A 71 -13.37 14.01 8.71
N ASP A 72 -14.10 13.61 9.76
CA ASP A 72 -13.92 14.14 11.11
C ASP A 72 -12.49 13.91 11.66
N LYS A 73 -11.97 12.70 11.50
CA LYS A 73 -10.66 12.30 12.03
C LYS A 73 -9.70 11.80 10.97
N ILE A 74 -10.10 11.79 9.71
CA ILE A 74 -9.31 11.32 8.58
C ILE A 74 -9.16 12.42 7.54
N SER A 75 -7.95 12.58 7.04
CA SER A 75 -7.63 13.51 5.98
C SER A 75 -6.59 12.91 5.05
N GLY A 76 -6.69 13.21 3.77
CA GLY A 76 -5.65 12.83 2.81
C GLY A 76 -5.54 13.84 1.70
N ASN A 77 -4.35 13.94 1.12
CA ASN A 77 -4.03 14.81 0.01
C ASN A 77 -3.18 14.05 -0.99
N ALA A 78 -3.44 14.25 -2.28
CA ALA A 78 -2.57 13.80 -3.34
C ALA A 78 -2.48 14.88 -4.41
N ALA A 79 -1.31 15.05 -5.01
CA ALA A 79 -1.09 16.00 -6.10
C ALA A 79 0.19 15.67 -6.85
N GLY A 80 0.31 16.24 -8.05
CA GLY A 80 1.49 16.16 -8.88
C GLY A 80 1.34 15.22 -10.07
N THR A 81 2.46 14.80 -10.63
CA THR A 81 2.54 14.09 -11.91
C THR A 81 3.18 12.71 -11.77
N LEU A 82 2.53 11.71 -12.36
CA LEU A 82 3.07 10.36 -12.55
C LEU A 82 3.12 10.08 -14.05
N ASN A 83 4.27 10.38 -14.66
CA ASN A 83 4.51 10.16 -16.07
C ASN A 83 5.42 8.92 -16.28
N PRO A 84 4.88 7.78 -16.74
CA PRO A 84 5.66 6.55 -16.94
C PRO A 84 6.65 6.66 -18.12
N ASN A 85 6.56 7.69 -18.96
CA ASN A 85 7.44 7.91 -20.11
C ASN A 85 8.29 9.19 -19.97
N GLY A 86 8.28 9.83 -18.80
CA GLY A 86 8.92 11.14 -18.60
C GLY A 86 9.32 11.38 -17.16
N VAL A 87 9.30 12.65 -16.75
CA VAL A 87 9.59 13.05 -15.38
C VAL A 87 8.32 13.00 -14.55
N SER A 88 8.42 12.45 -13.33
CA SER A 88 7.36 12.44 -12.34
C SER A 88 7.77 13.27 -11.12
N ASP A 89 6.78 13.87 -10.49
CA ASP A 89 6.86 14.52 -9.18
C ASP A 89 5.47 14.44 -8.56
N PHE A 90 5.27 13.46 -7.69
CA PHE A 90 3.97 13.11 -7.13
C PHE A 90 4.08 12.89 -5.63
N SER A 91 3.05 13.33 -4.91
CA SER A 91 2.90 13.11 -3.48
C SER A 91 1.50 12.63 -3.13
N LEU A 92 1.43 11.76 -2.14
CA LEU A 92 0.22 11.25 -1.51
C LEU A 92 0.48 11.17 -0.02
N ASP A 93 -0.44 11.69 0.78
CA ASP A 93 -0.49 11.50 2.21
C ASP A 93 -1.93 11.19 2.62
N LEU A 94 -2.10 10.25 3.54
CA LEU A 94 -3.36 9.90 4.19
C LEU A 94 -3.05 9.71 5.66
N THR A 95 -3.83 10.31 6.53
CA THR A 95 -3.69 10.13 7.97
C THR A 95 -5.07 10.11 8.61
N SER A 96 -5.28 9.14 9.48
CA SER A 96 -6.34 9.16 10.47
C SER A 96 -5.75 9.44 11.84
N SER A 97 -6.39 10.31 12.61
CA SER A 97 -6.13 10.56 14.04
C SER A 97 -7.13 9.81 14.93
N GLY A 98 -8.07 9.09 14.33
CA GLY A 98 -9.14 8.35 14.98
C GLY A 98 -9.21 6.92 14.46
N PRO A 99 -10.41 6.39 14.14
CA PRO A 99 -10.55 5.05 13.56
C PRO A 99 -9.73 4.89 12.28
N SER A 100 -9.17 3.71 12.06
CA SER A 100 -8.50 3.35 10.82
C SER A 100 -9.49 3.27 9.65
N LEU A 101 -8.99 3.47 8.43
CA LEU A 101 -9.75 3.26 7.20
C LEU A 101 -9.76 1.77 6.84
N PRO A 102 -10.92 1.09 6.89
CA PRO A 102 -11.01 -0.29 6.47
C PRO A 102 -11.01 -0.40 4.95
N LEU A 103 -10.11 -1.22 4.41
CA LEU A 103 -10.01 -1.59 3.01
C LEU A 103 -10.09 -3.10 2.86
N THR A 104 -10.72 -3.58 1.80
CA THR A 104 -10.69 -5.00 1.42
C THR A 104 -10.21 -5.10 0.00
N ILE A 105 -9.12 -5.86 -0.20
CA ILE A 105 -8.52 -6.15 -1.50
C ILE A 105 -8.53 -7.66 -1.75
N GLY A 106 -8.21 -8.08 -2.97
CA GLY A 106 -8.23 -9.50 -3.37
C GLY A 106 -9.57 -9.95 -3.94
N SER A 107 -9.71 -11.27 -4.15
CA SER A 107 -10.94 -11.87 -4.66
C SER A 107 -11.92 -12.15 -3.51
N ALA A 108 -13.19 -12.44 -3.85
CA ALA A 108 -14.17 -12.86 -2.84
C ALA A 108 -13.78 -14.18 -2.14
N GLU A 109 -13.00 -15.03 -2.81
CA GLU A 109 -12.51 -16.32 -2.28
C GLU A 109 -11.27 -16.16 -1.40
N SER A 110 -10.52 -15.07 -1.56
CA SER A 110 -9.29 -14.79 -0.80
C SER A 110 -9.17 -13.29 -0.53
N PRO A 111 -10.06 -12.75 0.32
CA PRO A 111 -10.02 -11.34 0.68
C PRO A 111 -8.88 -11.06 1.65
N VAL A 112 -8.24 -9.90 1.49
CA VAL A 112 -7.32 -9.33 2.47
C VAL A 112 -7.95 -8.07 3.02
N LYS A 113 -8.23 -8.06 4.32
CA LYS A 113 -8.76 -6.90 5.06
C LYS A 113 -7.60 -6.12 5.63
N ILE A 114 -7.59 -4.81 5.42
CA ILE A 114 -6.51 -3.91 5.81
C ILE A 114 -7.15 -2.74 6.55
N GLU A 115 -6.67 -2.48 7.76
CA GLU A 115 -6.95 -1.25 8.48
C GLU A 115 -5.82 -0.27 8.22
N VAL A 116 -6.12 0.91 7.70
CA VAL A 116 -5.13 1.94 7.34
C VAL A 116 -5.20 3.10 8.32
N GLN A 117 -4.12 3.33 9.09
CA GLN A 117 -4.00 4.51 9.94
C GLN A 117 -3.33 5.66 9.20
N SER A 118 -2.25 5.38 8.48
CA SER A 118 -1.58 6.36 7.64
C SER A 118 -0.94 5.71 6.41
N LEU A 119 -0.86 6.48 5.33
CA LEU A 119 -0.08 6.18 4.14
C LEU A 119 0.66 7.45 3.71
N SER A 120 1.90 7.32 3.27
CA SER A 120 2.57 8.36 2.51
C SER A 120 3.29 7.75 1.32
N ALA A 121 3.33 8.48 0.22
CA ALA A 121 4.13 8.12 -0.94
C ALA A 121 4.63 9.38 -1.63
N LYS A 122 5.90 9.36 -2.04
CA LYS A 122 6.53 10.40 -2.85
C LYS A 122 7.31 9.74 -3.98
N ILE A 123 7.12 10.26 -5.18
CA ILE A 123 7.83 9.80 -6.38
C ILE A 123 8.40 11.03 -7.07
N ALA A 124 9.70 11.04 -7.35
CA ALA A 124 10.34 12.15 -8.05
C ALA A 124 11.47 11.67 -8.97
N GLY A 125 11.53 12.20 -10.20
CA GLY A 125 12.60 11.94 -11.16
C GLY A 125 12.15 11.32 -12.47
N GLN A 126 13.10 10.85 -13.27
CA GLN A 126 12.82 10.22 -14.57
C GLN A 126 12.18 8.85 -14.39
N SER A 127 11.29 8.46 -15.30
CA SER A 127 10.46 7.27 -15.13
C SER A 127 11.22 5.94 -15.02
N THR A 128 12.44 5.85 -15.55
CA THR A 128 13.29 4.63 -15.45
C THR A 128 14.20 4.63 -14.23
N GLN A 129 14.28 5.75 -13.49
CA GLN A 129 15.17 5.93 -12.34
C GLN A 129 14.56 6.95 -11.36
N ALA A 130 13.30 6.74 -11.00
CA ALA A 130 12.60 7.60 -10.06
C ALA A 130 13.06 7.29 -8.64
N ARG A 131 13.18 8.34 -7.82
CA ARG A 131 13.20 8.17 -6.37
C ARG A 131 11.79 7.88 -5.88
N LEU A 132 11.66 6.86 -5.04
CA LEU A 132 10.40 6.44 -4.43
C LEU A 132 10.59 6.37 -2.92
N GLU A 133 9.78 7.11 -2.18
CA GLU A 133 9.63 6.96 -0.74
C GLU A 133 8.18 6.54 -0.48
N ALA A 134 7.96 5.50 0.31
CA ALA A 134 6.61 5.08 0.69
C ALA A 134 6.60 4.64 2.15
N SER A 135 5.57 5.03 2.90
CA SER A 135 5.37 4.52 4.25
C SER A 135 3.91 4.21 4.52
N ALA A 136 3.68 3.27 5.44
CA ALA A 136 2.35 2.85 5.84
C ALA A 136 2.33 2.48 7.32
N ILE A 137 1.26 2.84 8.02
CA ILE A 137 0.93 2.33 9.35
C ILE A 137 -0.43 1.66 9.25
N LEU A 138 -0.43 0.35 9.47
CA LEU A 138 -1.56 -0.54 9.28
C LEU A 138 -1.84 -1.26 10.60
N PRO A 139 -2.80 -0.79 11.42
CA PRO A 139 -3.10 -1.41 12.71
C PRO A 139 -3.44 -2.89 12.62
N SER A 140 -4.05 -3.32 11.50
CA SER A 140 -4.40 -4.72 11.26
C SER A 140 -4.35 -5.05 9.76
N VAL A 141 -3.79 -6.21 9.42
CA VAL A 141 -3.89 -6.85 8.10
C VAL A 141 -4.28 -8.31 8.28
N ALA A 142 -5.43 -8.69 7.74
CA ALA A 142 -6.01 -10.03 7.92
C ALA A 142 -6.27 -10.69 6.56
N ALA A 143 -5.67 -11.87 6.37
CA ALA A 143 -5.93 -12.80 5.27
C ALA A 143 -6.42 -14.15 5.84
N SER A 144 -6.87 -15.07 4.99
CA SER A 144 -7.57 -16.29 5.42
C SER A 144 -6.85 -17.14 6.50
N GLN A 145 -5.52 -17.12 6.57
CA GLN A 145 -4.73 -17.93 7.51
C GLN A 145 -3.78 -17.10 8.39
N VAL A 146 -3.71 -15.79 8.18
CA VAL A 146 -2.70 -14.91 8.77
C VAL A 146 -3.35 -13.60 9.19
N ASN A 147 -3.10 -13.19 10.43
CA ASN A 147 -3.44 -11.87 10.94
C ASN A 147 -2.16 -11.18 11.40
N VAL A 148 -1.99 -9.92 11.01
CA VAL A 148 -0.83 -9.10 11.36
C VAL A 148 -1.34 -7.86 12.08
N ASP A 149 -0.89 -7.66 13.32
CA ASP A 149 -1.21 -6.45 14.08
C ASP A 149 -0.02 -5.49 14.09
N GLY A 150 -0.32 -4.19 14.02
CA GLY A 150 0.68 -3.13 14.18
C GLY A 150 1.77 -3.17 13.10
N LEU A 151 1.37 -3.36 11.83
CA LEU A 151 2.29 -3.36 10.70
C LEU A 151 2.68 -1.92 10.35
N ALA A 152 3.97 -1.60 10.47
CA ALA A 152 4.56 -0.37 9.98
C ALA A 152 5.59 -0.70 8.89
N VAL A 153 5.53 0.02 7.79
CA VAL A 153 6.41 -0.16 6.63
C VAL A 153 6.99 1.19 6.23
N ALA A 154 8.29 1.24 5.93
CA ALA A 154 8.92 2.36 5.26
C ALA A 154 9.86 1.82 4.17
N LEU A 155 9.64 2.24 2.92
CA LEU A 155 10.36 1.81 1.74
C LEU A 155 10.99 3.01 1.04
N HIS A 156 12.16 2.77 0.46
CA HIS A 156 12.95 3.72 -0.30
C HIS A 156 13.52 3.07 -1.55
N SER A 157 13.63 3.83 -2.63
CA SER A 157 14.38 3.47 -3.83
C SER A 157 14.97 4.73 -4.45
N ASP A 158 16.23 4.65 -4.89
CA ASP A 158 16.87 5.71 -5.67
C ASP A 158 16.81 5.48 -7.19
N ALA A 159 16.26 4.35 -7.62
CA ALA A 159 16.33 3.90 -9.02
C ALA A 159 15.13 3.04 -9.41
N PHE A 160 13.93 3.48 -9.04
CA PHE A 160 12.69 2.79 -9.38
C PHE A 160 12.29 3.08 -10.83
N ASP A 161 12.11 2.03 -11.62
CA ASP A 161 11.49 2.08 -12.93
C ASP A 161 9.96 2.04 -12.78
N LEU A 162 9.31 3.20 -12.93
CA LEU A 162 7.86 3.39 -12.86
C LEU A 162 7.12 2.61 -13.96
N LYS A 163 7.70 2.51 -15.16
CA LYS A 163 7.07 1.86 -16.31
C LYS A 163 7.05 0.35 -16.12
N GLY A 164 8.21 -0.21 -15.76
CA GLY A 164 8.36 -1.63 -15.47
C GLY A 164 7.81 -2.04 -14.10
N ARG A 165 7.59 -1.07 -13.19
CA ARG A 165 7.35 -1.29 -11.76
C ARG A 165 8.44 -2.18 -11.16
N THR A 166 9.69 -1.86 -11.46
CA THR A 166 10.85 -2.64 -11.02
C THR A 166 11.93 -1.75 -10.46
N GLY A 167 12.87 -2.30 -9.70
CA GLY A 167 13.99 -1.52 -9.20
C GLY A 167 14.47 -2.02 -7.84
N PRO A 168 15.64 -1.54 -7.38
CA PRO A 168 16.07 -1.80 -6.01
C PRO A 168 15.08 -1.17 -5.04
N VAL A 169 14.82 -1.83 -3.92
CA VAL A 169 14.02 -1.28 -2.83
C VAL A 169 14.72 -1.62 -1.53
N SER A 170 14.92 -0.63 -0.68
CA SER A 170 15.38 -0.81 0.69
C SER A 170 14.30 -0.31 1.66
N GLY A 171 14.33 -0.76 2.91
CA GLY A 171 13.34 -0.30 3.86
C GLY A 171 13.33 -1.03 5.17
N THR A 172 12.36 -0.67 6.00
CA THR A 172 12.09 -1.29 7.29
C THR A 172 10.65 -1.77 7.33
N VAL A 173 10.45 -2.89 8.02
CA VAL A 173 9.16 -3.46 8.33
C VAL A 173 9.16 -3.74 9.83
N SER A 174 8.15 -3.27 10.54
CA SER A 174 7.90 -3.61 11.94
C SER A 174 6.50 -4.18 12.04
N ILE A 175 6.35 -5.27 12.77
CA ILE A 175 5.10 -5.94 13.05
C ILE A 175 5.05 -6.17 14.55
N ASP A 176 3.99 -5.73 15.21
CA ASP A 176 3.87 -5.96 16.66
C ASP A 176 3.48 -7.40 16.98
N ARG A 177 2.68 -8.05 16.12
CA ARG A 177 2.28 -9.46 16.30
C ARG A 177 1.89 -10.14 14.99
N ILE A 178 2.30 -11.39 14.82
CA ILE A 178 1.81 -12.29 13.76
C ILE A 178 0.93 -13.37 14.40
N GLY A 179 -0.32 -13.45 13.99
CA GLY A 179 -1.23 -14.54 14.29
C GLY A 179 -1.33 -15.50 13.11
N LEU A 180 -1.09 -16.79 13.36
CA LEU A 180 -1.26 -17.86 12.37
C LEU A 180 -2.37 -18.79 12.82
N ASP A 181 -3.25 -19.20 11.89
CA ASP A 181 -4.26 -20.23 12.12
C ASP A 181 -3.66 -21.65 12.01
N ASN A 182 -2.56 -21.88 12.73
CA ASN A 182 -1.95 -23.18 12.87
C ASN A 182 -1.24 -23.26 14.24
N PRO A 183 -1.77 -24.05 15.19
CA PRO A 183 -1.27 -24.08 16.56
C PRO A 183 0.15 -24.66 16.70
N MET A 184 0.64 -25.42 15.70
CA MET A 184 1.99 -25.99 15.72
C MET A 184 3.08 -24.97 15.39
N ILE A 185 2.76 -23.94 14.60
CA ILE A 185 3.73 -22.92 14.15
C ILE A 185 3.47 -21.54 14.76
N ALA A 186 2.26 -21.26 15.25
CA ALA A 186 1.91 -20.00 15.88
C ALA A 186 2.88 -19.59 17.01
N PRO A 187 3.37 -20.49 17.89
CA PRO A 187 4.36 -20.12 18.90
C PRO A 187 5.71 -19.67 18.33
N LEU A 188 6.06 -20.07 17.11
CA LEU A 188 7.35 -19.76 16.49
C LEU A 188 7.44 -18.35 15.91
N VAL A 189 6.30 -17.69 15.70
CA VAL A 189 6.20 -16.33 15.13
C VAL A 189 5.61 -15.32 16.10
N ALA A 190 5.48 -15.70 17.36
CA ALA A 190 4.93 -14.85 18.40
C ALA A 190 5.88 -13.70 18.75
N GLY A 191 5.30 -12.55 19.10
CA GLY A 191 6.03 -11.36 19.53
C GLY A 191 6.30 -10.37 18.39
N LYS A 192 7.02 -9.31 18.74
CA LYS A 192 7.38 -8.24 17.82
C LYS A 192 8.42 -8.73 16.83
N VAL A 193 8.23 -8.37 15.57
CA VAL A 193 9.13 -8.67 14.46
C VAL A 193 9.56 -7.38 13.81
N THR A 194 10.87 -7.16 13.72
CA THR A 194 11.43 -6.07 12.90
C THR A 194 12.35 -6.64 11.84
N ALA A 195 12.24 -6.11 10.62
CA ALA A 195 13.10 -6.44 9.52
C ALA A 195 13.62 -5.21 8.80
N GLU A 196 14.92 -5.18 8.53
CA GLU A 196 15.50 -4.34 7.49
C GLU A 196 15.51 -5.16 6.20
N VAL A 197 15.09 -4.57 5.09
CA VAL A 197 14.98 -5.27 3.81
C VAL A 197 15.83 -4.52 2.80
N ASN A 198 16.70 -5.25 2.11
CA ASN A 198 17.35 -4.80 0.89
C ASN A 198 17.01 -5.80 -0.21
N GLY A 199 16.32 -5.33 -1.24
CA GLY A 199 15.76 -6.19 -2.25
C GLY A 199 15.62 -5.53 -3.61
N ARG A 200 14.93 -6.25 -4.49
CA ARG A 200 14.58 -5.79 -5.82
C ARG A 200 13.15 -6.22 -6.14
N LEU A 201 12.35 -5.27 -6.59
CA LEU A 201 11.06 -5.56 -7.21
C LEU A 201 11.30 -5.90 -8.68
N THR A 202 10.73 -7.02 -9.14
CA THR A 202 10.61 -7.37 -10.55
C THR A 202 9.13 -7.38 -10.94
N SER A 203 8.85 -7.48 -12.24
CA SER A 203 7.46 -7.48 -12.73
C SER A 203 6.62 -8.63 -12.19
N ASP A 204 7.25 -9.69 -11.70
CA ASP A 204 6.59 -10.91 -11.24
C ASP A 204 7.07 -11.41 -9.87
N ALA A 205 7.94 -10.69 -9.17
CA ALA A 205 8.46 -11.13 -7.89
C ALA A 205 9.06 -10.01 -7.04
N VAL A 206 9.21 -10.29 -5.75
CA VAL A 206 10.05 -9.54 -4.83
C VAL A 206 11.23 -10.42 -4.45
N ALA A 207 12.44 -9.99 -4.76
CA ALA A 207 13.67 -10.64 -4.28
C ALA A 207 14.19 -9.88 -3.07
N VAL A 208 14.39 -10.58 -1.95
CA VAL A 208 15.06 -10.08 -0.75
C VAL A 208 16.50 -10.57 -0.80
N ASN A 209 17.43 -9.66 -1.08
CA ASN A 209 18.86 -9.98 -1.15
C ASN A 209 19.42 -10.24 0.25
N SER A 210 19.01 -9.39 1.18
CA SER A 210 19.30 -9.55 2.59
C SER A 210 18.21 -8.88 3.41
N GLY A 211 17.86 -9.53 4.50
CA GLY A 211 17.11 -8.93 5.58
C GLY A 211 17.55 -9.49 6.91
N SER A 212 17.41 -8.67 7.94
CA SER A 212 17.54 -9.12 9.33
C SER A 212 16.14 -9.36 9.88
N LEU A 213 15.99 -10.31 10.79
CA LEU A 213 14.76 -10.55 11.52
C LEU A 213 15.11 -10.59 13.00
N LYS A 214 14.53 -9.68 13.78
CA LYS A 214 14.68 -9.66 15.23
C LYS A 214 13.34 -9.84 15.90
N SER A 215 13.31 -10.78 16.84
CA SER A 215 12.22 -11.01 17.80
C SER A 215 12.80 -11.26 19.19
N ASP A 216 11.94 -11.48 20.19
CA ASP A 216 12.36 -11.75 21.57
C ASP A 216 13.17 -13.05 21.70
N ALA A 217 12.93 -14.04 20.83
CA ALA A 217 13.56 -15.36 20.90
C ALA A 217 14.62 -15.61 19.79
N LEU A 218 14.60 -14.80 18.72
CA LEU A 218 15.29 -15.14 17.47
C LEU A 218 15.97 -13.91 16.87
N ASN A 219 17.24 -14.08 16.50
CA ASN A 219 17.94 -13.17 15.59
C ASN A 219 18.34 -13.96 14.33
N SER A 220 17.83 -13.56 13.17
CA SER A 220 18.06 -14.29 11.92
C SER A 220 18.45 -13.37 10.78
N GLN A 221 19.18 -13.93 9.82
CA GLN A 221 19.32 -13.37 8.48
C GLN A 221 18.40 -14.13 7.53
N VAL A 222 17.74 -13.39 6.65
CA VAL A 222 16.80 -13.92 5.68
C VAL A 222 17.18 -13.43 4.30
N ALA A 223 17.21 -14.34 3.34
CA ALA A 223 17.20 -14.02 1.92
C ALA A 223 16.09 -14.85 1.27
N GLY A 224 15.55 -14.38 0.15
CA GLY A 224 14.48 -15.13 -0.49
C GLY A 224 13.87 -14.44 -1.68
N ARG A 225 12.86 -15.10 -2.24
CA ARG A 225 12.08 -14.58 -3.36
C ARG A 225 10.62 -14.96 -3.17
N MET A 226 9.75 -13.99 -3.34
CA MET A 226 8.30 -14.17 -3.38
C MET A 226 7.81 -13.91 -4.79
N SER A 227 7.12 -14.88 -5.39
CA SER A 227 6.42 -14.72 -6.66
C SER A 227 5.14 -13.91 -6.45
N LEU A 228 4.91 -12.90 -7.29
CA LEU A 228 3.71 -12.08 -7.27
C LEU A 228 2.54 -12.71 -8.05
N ARG A 229 2.79 -13.76 -8.86
CA ARG A 229 1.73 -14.42 -9.65
C ARG A 229 0.89 -15.37 -8.81
N ASP A 230 1.55 -16.17 -8.00
CA ASP A 230 0.98 -17.30 -7.26
C ASP A 230 1.30 -17.25 -5.76
N GLY A 231 2.06 -16.25 -5.30
CA GLY A 231 2.43 -16.10 -3.89
C GLY A 231 3.46 -17.13 -3.41
N ALA A 232 4.07 -17.91 -4.30
CA ALA A 232 5.07 -18.88 -3.92
C ALA A 232 6.29 -18.18 -3.29
N VAL A 233 6.74 -18.67 -2.14
CA VAL A 233 7.88 -18.10 -1.40
C VAL A 233 8.99 -19.13 -1.28
N ASP A 234 10.19 -18.76 -1.72
CA ASP A 234 11.43 -19.46 -1.45
C ASP A 234 12.24 -18.62 -0.44
N LEU A 235 12.61 -19.23 0.68
CA LEU A 235 13.24 -18.57 1.82
C LEU A 235 14.47 -19.34 2.26
N ASN A 236 15.59 -18.63 2.32
CA ASN A 236 16.79 -19.08 3.00
C ASN A 236 16.91 -18.32 4.33
N VAL A 237 16.84 -19.05 5.44
CA VAL A 237 16.88 -18.49 6.79
C VAL A 237 18.10 -19.04 7.51
N ASN A 238 18.94 -18.15 8.00
CA ASN A 238 20.02 -18.48 8.93
C ASN A 238 19.69 -17.87 10.29
N ALA A 239 19.37 -18.72 11.26
CA ALA A 239 18.83 -18.33 12.54
C ALA A 239 19.77 -18.67 13.69
N ASN A 240 20.00 -17.70 14.58
CA ASN A 240 20.61 -17.93 15.87
C ASN A 240 19.54 -17.75 16.96
N VAL A 241 19.38 -18.76 17.80
CA VAL A 241 18.52 -18.69 18.98
C VAL A 241 19.24 -17.84 20.01
N ALA A 242 18.67 -16.68 20.35
CA ALA A 242 19.18 -15.88 21.44
C ALA A 242 18.79 -16.58 22.74
N SER A 243 19.72 -17.30 23.36
CA SER A 243 19.49 -17.93 24.66
C SER A 243 19.18 -16.86 25.70
N SER A 244 17.91 -16.70 26.07
CA SER A 244 17.54 -16.04 27.33
C SER A 244 17.87 -17.01 28.47
N ALA A 245 18.95 -16.72 29.21
CA ALA A 245 19.19 -17.31 30.52
C ALA A 245 18.18 -16.77 31.54
#